data_AF-A0A101W466-F1
#
_entry.id   AF-A0A101W466-F1
#
_cell.length_a   1.000
_cell.length_b   1.000
_cell.length_c   1.000
_cell.angle_alpha   90.00
_cell.angle_beta   90.00
_cell.angle_gamma   90.00
#
_symmetry.space_group_name_H-M   'P 1'
#
loop_
_entity.id
_entity.type
_entity.pdbx_description
1 polymer ?
#
loop_
_entity_poly.entity_id
_entity_poly.type
_entity_poly.pdbx_seq_one_letter_code
_entity_poly.pdbx_strand_id
1 'polypeptide(L)'
;MLNHFQTHLLQQAMDEADTITINKIMPLLFVDYLQSYAPVLVAYNKEANIKAVDIVSLKRLNPRIRFCCLFIFGEGLVKFMCRNNVREYFKKIS
;
A
#
# COMPACT_ATOMS: atom_id res chain seq x y z
N MET A 1 -7.05 -10.20 4.48
CA MET A 1 -7.14 -8.74 4.33
C MET A 1 -7.08 -8.13 5.72
N LEU A 2 -6.40 -7.00 5.92
CA LEU A 2 -6.29 -6.38 7.25
C LEU A 2 -7.68 -5.98 7.76
N ASN A 3 -7.91 -6.15 9.05
CA ASN A 3 -9.11 -5.63 9.70
C ASN A 3 -8.94 -4.14 10.08
N HIS A 4 -10.00 -3.52 10.62
CA HIS A 4 -9.98 -2.11 10.98
C HIS A 4 -8.88 -1.76 11.99
N PHE A 5 -8.70 -2.60 13.02
CA PHE A 5 -7.67 -2.43 14.04
C PHE A 5 -6.26 -2.49 13.44
N GLN A 6 -5.97 -3.50 12.62
CA GLN A 6 -4.67 -3.65 11.95
C GLN A 6 -4.38 -2.51 10.97
N THR A 7 -5.41 -1.98 10.31
CA THR A 7 -5.28 -0.83 9.40
C THR A 7 -4.93 0.44 10.18
N HIS A 8 -5.58 0.66 11.33
CA HIS A 8 -5.26 1.78 12.22
C HIS A 8 -3.84 1.66 12.78
N LEU A 9 -3.45 0.47 13.24
CA LEU A 9 -2.12 0.22 13.77
C LEU A 9 -1.03 0.43 12.71
N LEU A 10 -1.28 0.04 11.46
CA LEU A 10 -0.37 0.32 10.35
C LEU A 10 -0.25 1.83 10.09
N GLN A 11 -1.35 2.57 10.15
CA GLN A 11 -1.33 4.03 9.98
C GLN A 11 -0.46 4.70 11.06
N GLN A 12 -0.68 4.37 12.33
CA GLN A 12 0.12 4.89 13.44
C GLN A 12 1.60 4.55 13.27
N ALA A 13 1.93 3.31 12.90
CA ALA A 13 3.32 2.92 12.66
C ALA A 13 3.96 3.69 11.49
N MET A 14 3.20 4.01 10.44
CA MET A 14 3.66 4.86 9.34
C MET A 14 3.84 6.33 9.75
N ASP A 15 3.00 6.85 10.66
CA ASP A 15 3.11 8.22 11.19
C ASP A 15 4.34 8.36 12.11
N GLU A 16 4.57 7.38 12.97
CA GLU A 16 5.67 7.35 13.96
C GLU A 16 6.99 6.81 13.40
N ALA A 17 6.99 6.36 12.14
CA ALA A 17 8.12 5.66 11.51
C ALA A 17 8.56 4.38 12.27
N ASP A 18 7.63 3.70 12.94
CA ASP A 18 7.86 2.41 13.61
C ASP A 18 7.96 1.28 12.58
N THR A 19 9.18 1.09 12.07
CA THR A 19 9.49 0.03 11.11
C THR A 19 9.26 -1.38 11.65
N ILE A 20 9.30 -1.59 12.98
CA ILE A 20 9.10 -2.92 13.59
C ILE A 20 7.64 -3.32 13.41
N THR A 21 6.70 -2.42 13.71
CA THR A 21 5.27 -2.68 13.54
C THR A 21 4.89 -2.77 12.06
N ILE A 22 5.44 -1.90 11.20
CA ILE A 22 5.24 -2.00 9.74
C ILE A 22 5.66 -3.38 9.24
N ASN A 23 6.84 -3.86 9.64
CA ASN A 23 7.38 -5.16 9.21
C ASN A 23 6.58 -6.37 9.71
N LYS A 24 5.79 -6.22 10.79
CA LYS A 24 4.88 -7.25 11.27
C LYS A 24 3.57 -7.30 10.48
N ILE A 25 3.06 -6.13 10.08
CA ILE A 25 1.72 -6.02 9.47
C ILE A 25 1.76 -6.19 7.96
N MET A 26 2.74 -5.57 7.28
CA MET A 26 2.79 -5.54 5.82
C MET A 26 2.83 -6.91 5.13
N PRO A 27 3.54 -7.94 5.66
CA PRO A 27 3.48 -9.29 5.09
C PRO A 27 2.07 -9.91 5.06
N LEU A 28 1.17 -9.49 5.95
CA LEU A 28 -0.22 -9.95 5.98
C LEU A 28 -1.05 -9.37 4.83
N LEU A 29 -0.58 -8.28 4.23
CA LEU A 29 -1.22 -7.62 3.10
C LEU A 29 -0.52 -7.96 1.78
N PHE A 30 0.81 -8.03 1.77
CA PHE A 30 1.64 -8.34 0.61
C PHE A 30 2.66 -9.42 0.95
N VAL A 31 2.47 -10.61 0.38
CA VAL A 31 3.36 -11.76 0.59
C VAL A 31 4.78 -11.50 0.07
N ASP A 32 4.92 -10.62 -0.93
CA ASP A 32 6.19 -10.23 -1.52
C ASP A 32 6.85 -9.01 -0.83
N TYR A 33 6.35 -8.60 0.33
CA TYR A 33 6.95 -7.55 1.13
C TYR A 33 8.31 -7.97 1.72
N LEU A 34 9.31 -7.10 1.60
CA LEU A 34 10.60 -7.21 2.26
C LEU A 34 10.75 -6.14 3.34
N GLN A 35 11.38 -6.50 4.47
CA GLN A 35 11.55 -5.59 5.61
C GLN A 35 12.33 -4.31 5.26
N SER A 36 13.21 -4.38 4.26
CA SER A 36 13.96 -3.24 3.73
C SER A 36 13.07 -2.14 3.13
N TYR A 37 11.79 -2.42 2.88
CA TYR A 37 10.87 -1.45 2.31
C TYR A 37 10.13 -0.58 3.32
N ALA A 38 10.24 -0.85 4.62
CA ALA A 38 9.57 -0.04 5.66
C ALA A 38 9.86 1.47 5.53
N PRO A 39 11.11 1.94 5.26
CA PRO A 39 11.39 3.35 5.07
C PRO A 39 10.61 4.00 3.92
N VAL A 40 10.34 3.23 2.85
CA VAL A 40 9.61 3.76 1.69
C VAL A 40 8.14 3.98 2.03
N LEU A 41 7.54 3.10 2.85
CA LEU A 41 6.17 3.31 3.35
C LEU A 41 6.06 4.55 4.23
N VAL A 42 7.08 4.81 5.05
CA VAL A 42 7.16 6.05 5.85
C VAL A 42 7.25 7.26 4.93
N ALA A 43 8.10 7.23 3.91
CA ALA A 43 8.20 8.30 2.92
C ALA A 43 6.87 8.53 2.19
N TYR A 44 6.17 7.46 1.81
CA TYR A 44 4.86 7.55 1.16
C TYR A 44 3.78 8.19 2.03
N ASN A 45 3.80 7.92 3.33
CA ASN A 45 2.89 8.55 4.27
C ASN A 45 3.16 10.05 4.42
N LYS A 46 4.44 10.44 4.48
CA LYS A 46 4.89 11.81 4.77
C LYS A 46 4.91 12.71 3.54
N GLU A 47 5.39 12.21 2.41
CA GLU A 47 5.67 13.01 1.20
C GLU A 47 4.55 12.86 0.16
N ALA A 48 4.07 11.64 -0.08
CA ALA A 48 3.08 11.35 -1.12
C ALA A 48 1.62 11.35 -0.59
N ASN A 49 1.44 11.50 0.73
CA ASN A 49 0.15 11.39 1.41
C ASN A 49 -0.63 10.11 1.02
N ILE A 50 0.07 8.98 0.96
CA ILE A 50 -0.52 7.65 0.75
C ILE A 50 -0.71 7.01 2.13
N LYS A 51 -1.97 6.82 2.54
CA LYS A 51 -2.31 6.32 3.87
C LYS A 51 -2.48 4.80 3.90
N ALA A 52 -2.49 4.20 5.08
CA ALA A 52 -2.67 2.76 5.25
C ALA A 52 -3.97 2.26 4.58
N VAL A 53 -5.05 3.06 4.65
CA VAL A 53 -6.34 2.76 3.99
C VAL A 53 -6.22 2.69 2.47
N ASP A 54 -5.36 3.51 1.86
CA ASP A 54 -5.11 3.50 0.43
C ASP A 54 -4.39 2.21 0.04
N ILE A 55 -3.36 1.82 0.80
CA ILE A 55 -2.58 0.60 0.60
C ILE A 55 -3.47 -0.66 0.73
N VAL A 56 -4.35 -0.70 1.75
CA VAL A 56 -5.32 -1.79 1.91
C VAL A 56 -6.31 -1.81 0.76
N SER A 57 -6.81 -0.65 0.33
CA SER A 57 -7.75 -0.53 -0.79
C SER A 57 -7.11 -0.97 -2.11
N LEU A 58 -5.85 -0.61 -2.35
CA LEU A 58 -5.06 -1.06 -3.50
C LEU A 58 -5.04 -2.58 -3.58
N LYS A 59 -4.67 -3.25 -2.47
CA LYS A 59 -4.61 -4.71 -2.45
C LYS A 59 -5.99 -5.35 -2.61
N ARG A 60 -7.04 -4.73 -2.05
CA ARG A 60 -8.41 -5.21 -2.18
C ARG A 60 -8.92 -5.15 -3.61
N LEU A 61 -8.72 -4.01 -4.27
CA LEU A 61 -9.17 -3.80 -5.66
C LEU A 61 -8.27 -4.52 -6.66
N ASN A 62 -7.01 -4.77 -6.31
CA ASN A 62 -6.02 -5.42 -7.16
C ASN A 62 -5.31 -6.57 -6.42
N PRO A 63 -5.97 -7.71 -6.14
CA PRO A 63 -5.41 -8.78 -5.28
C PRO A 63 -4.09 -9.39 -5.78
N ARG A 64 -3.85 -9.36 -7.10
CA ARG A 64 -2.62 -9.85 -7.72
C ARG A 64 -1.49 -8.82 -7.77
N ILE A 65 -1.74 -7.59 -7.32
CA ILE A 65 -0.72 -6.56 -7.31
C ILE A 65 0.37 -6.93 -6.30
N ARG A 66 1.61 -6.73 -6.76
CA ARG A 66 2.82 -6.91 -5.98
C ARG A 66 3.11 -5.63 -5.23
N PHE A 67 3.78 -5.77 -4.09
CA PHE A 67 4.15 -4.62 -3.29
C PHE A 67 5.07 -3.67 -4.05
N CYS A 68 6.01 -4.20 -4.84
CA CYS A 68 6.91 -3.39 -5.64
C CYS A 68 6.21 -2.47 -6.65
N CYS A 69 4.96 -2.75 -7.03
CA CYS A 69 4.17 -1.87 -7.89
C CYS A 69 3.93 -0.50 -7.26
N LEU A 70 3.94 -0.41 -5.93
CA LEU A 70 3.88 0.88 -5.23
C LEU A 70 5.03 1.80 -5.66
N PHE A 71 6.22 1.25 -5.94
CA PHE A 71 7.44 2.02 -6.25
C PHE A 71 7.64 2.32 -7.73
N ILE A 72 7.09 1.46 -8.59
CA ILE A 72 7.30 1.57 -10.04
C ILE A 72 6.40 2.66 -10.64
N PHE A 73 5.28 2.96 -9.99
CA PHE A 73 4.28 3.88 -10.50
C PHE A 73 4.34 5.21 -9.77
N GLY A 74 4.16 6.30 -10.52
CA GLY A 74 4.04 7.63 -9.94
C GLY A 74 2.83 7.73 -9.00
N GLU A 75 2.90 8.66 -8.04
CA GLU A 75 1.89 8.87 -7.00
C GLU A 75 0.46 8.93 -7.53
N GLY A 76 0.22 9.69 -8.60
CA GLY A 76 -1.11 9.85 -9.18
C GLY A 76 -1.70 8.52 -9.67
N LEU A 77 -0.88 7.65 -10.25
CA LEU A 77 -1.30 6.32 -10.66
C LEU A 77 -1.54 5.44 -9.44
N VAL A 78 -0.67 5.44 -8.43
CA VAL A 78 -0.89 4.68 -7.19
C VAL A 78 -2.22 5.06 -6.55
N LYS A 79 -2.51 6.37 -6.39
CA LYS A 79 -3.78 6.86 -5.86
C LYS A 79 -4.98 6.44 -6.72
N PHE A 80 -4.83 6.47 -8.04
CA PHE A 80 -5.85 5.96 -8.96
C PHE A 80 -6.14 4.47 -8.72
N MET A 81 -5.09 3.64 -8.60
CA MET A 81 -5.21 2.20 -8.35
C MET A 81 -5.81 1.88 -6.97
N CYS A 82 -5.68 2.77 -5.98
CA CYS A 82 -6.32 2.62 -4.68
C CYS A 82 -7.86 2.77 -4.75
N ARG A 83 -8.37 3.40 -5.80
CA ARG A 83 -9.81 3.66 -6.01
C ARG A 83 -10.42 2.83 -7.14
N ASN A 84 -9.58 2.24 -8.00
CA ASN A 84 -10.02 1.57 -9.22
C ASN A 84 -9.37 0.18 -9.36
N ASN A 85 -10.10 -0.74 -9.99
CA ASN A 85 -9.52 -1.99 -10.46
C ASN A 85 -8.75 -1.72 -11.77
N VAL A 86 -7.43 -1.92 -11.71
CA VAL A 86 -6.51 -1.61 -12.81
C VAL A 86 -6.79 -2.47 -14.04
N ARG A 87 -7.30 -3.69 -13.85
CA ARG A 87 -7.68 -4.58 -14.95
C ARG A 87 -8.86 -4.04 -15.74
N GLU A 88 -9.78 -3.32 -15.09
CA GLU A 88 -10.90 -2.67 -15.76
C GLU A 88 -10.46 -1.40 -16.49
N TYR A 89 -9.48 -0.67 -15.95
CA TYR A 89 -8.89 0.47 -16.64
C TYR A 89 -8.26 0.06 -17.97
N PHE A 90 -7.35 -0.92 -17.98
CA PHE A 90 -6.70 -1.34 -19.22
C PHE A 90 -7.65 -1.99 -20.24
N LYS A 91 -8.72 -2.64 -19.80
CA LYS A 91 -9.78 -3.16 -20.69
C LYS A 91 -10.54 -2.07 -21.46
N LYS A 92 -10.57 -0.82 -20.96
CA LYS A 92 -11.28 0.29 -21.63
C LYS A 92 -10.45 0.98 -22.71
N ILE A 93 -9.16 0.71 -22.77
CA ILE A 93 -8.19 1.37 -23.67
C ILE A 93 -7.66 0.38 -24.73
N SER A 94 -8.04 -0.89 -24.62
CA SER A 94 -7.83 -1.97 -25.58
C SER A 94 -9.07 -2.19 -26.41
#